data_AF-A0A2R6BU57-F1
#
_entry.id   AF-A0A2R6BU57-F1
#
_cell.length_a   1.000
_cell.length_b   1.000
_cell.length_c   1.000
_cell.angle_alpha   90.00
_cell.angle_beta   90.00
_cell.angle_gamma   90.00
#
_symmetry.space_group_name_H-M   'P 1'
#
loop_
_entity.id
_entity.type
_entity.pdbx_description
1 polymer ?
#
loop_
_entity_poly.entity_id
_entity_poly.type
_entity_poly.pdbx_seq_one_letter_code
_entity_poly.pdbx_strand_id
1 'polypeptide(L)'
;MVTNGVAYATIRNQALQAQSLFDYILLTTGSPANWGTSYQTPSAFGLAAPYSQPYTLSAFSVNRLIKPFIQTIGNTNYYVENTTGTLVIVPKNYYVNYTYVKQILNITGKFEFQITIQPLLSVRVIPLNSPRSFNVLVNSYSGVPMEYASVTGILIFPQKTNPNSPSEILTFSNTTSANQQGSAKLVFSNAPTNMNVGYYVLVTVNAGGLTGKGYYTNINPSQTLAYVALYPNQVNITQHCAVQNSPPCGVDVFNATLLIPNGASGYSLKQLVCSSNSINAGQGQGNTKKYATCNFQLIDGFIAIAIQQVGNSQINSDPQILLVPLGLNQVGGAVVYGANPKGSVAAFTLSRVVQIGGVSYAVNVVYWSDYGPVYGG
;
A
#
# COMPACT_ATOMS: atom_id res chain seq x y z
N MET A 1 17.02 15.70 50.06
CA MET A 1 15.80 16.17 49.38
C MET A 1 16.07 16.83 47.99
N VAL A 2 17.29 16.75 47.44
CA VAL A 2 17.68 17.41 46.16
C VAL A 2 17.56 16.47 44.93
N THR A 3 17.33 15.18 45.15
CA THR A 3 17.30 14.14 44.10
C THR A 3 16.03 14.16 43.23
N ASN A 4 14.89 14.64 43.75
CA ASN A 4 13.63 14.69 43.00
C ASN A 4 13.60 15.79 41.93
N GLY A 5 14.31 16.90 42.13
CA GLY A 5 14.31 18.03 41.18
C GLY A 5 15.05 17.73 39.87
N VAL A 6 16.21 17.05 39.95
CA VAL A 6 17.03 16.70 38.78
C VAL A 6 16.35 15.58 37.96
N ALA A 7 15.79 14.58 38.62
CA ALA A 7 15.02 13.52 37.97
C ALA A 7 13.77 14.09 37.26
N TYR A 8 13.03 14.98 37.92
CA TYR A 8 11.87 15.66 37.34
C TYR A 8 12.25 16.52 36.12
N ALA A 9 13.33 17.29 36.20
CA ALA A 9 13.82 18.10 35.08
C ALA A 9 14.22 17.23 33.87
N THR A 10 14.85 16.07 34.13
CA THR A 10 15.29 15.14 33.09
C THR A 10 14.10 14.53 32.34
N ILE A 11 13.11 14.01 33.07
CA ILE A 11 11.88 13.43 32.51
C ILE A 11 11.12 14.49 31.70
N ARG A 12 10.99 15.70 32.23
CA ARG A 12 10.34 16.82 31.54
C ARG A 12 11.04 17.17 30.23
N ASN A 13 12.37 17.25 30.23
CA ASN A 13 13.14 17.57 29.03
C ASN A 13 12.99 16.49 27.95
N GLN A 14 12.99 15.21 28.33
CA GLN A 14 12.76 14.10 27.39
C GLN A 14 11.35 14.13 26.79
N ALA A 15 10.33 14.41 27.59
CA ALA A 15 8.96 14.57 27.10
C ALA A 15 8.83 15.73 26.11
N LEU A 16 9.48 16.87 26.38
CA LEU A 16 9.50 18.02 25.47
C LEU A 16 10.26 17.72 24.17
N GLN A 17 11.37 16.99 24.23
CA GLN A 17 12.09 16.54 23.04
C GLN A 17 11.25 15.59 22.19
N ALA A 18 10.58 14.62 22.82
CA ALA A 18 9.66 13.71 22.13
C ALA A 18 8.53 14.49 21.43
N GLN A 19 7.95 15.49 22.11
CA GLN A 19 6.88 16.33 21.55
C GLN A 19 7.38 17.16 20.37
N SER A 20 8.53 17.83 20.52
CA SER A 20 9.12 18.63 19.43
C SER A 20 9.49 17.77 18.23
N LEU A 21 10.05 16.57 18.45
CA LEU A 21 10.37 15.62 17.40
C LEU A 21 9.10 15.17 16.67
N PHE A 22 8.06 14.83 17.42
CA PHE A 22 6.81 14.36 16.87
C PHE A 22 6.13 15.43 16.01
N ASP A 23 6.06 16.66 16.50
CA ASP A 23 5.50 17.79 15.75
C ASP A 23 6.34 18.08 14.50
N TYR A 24 7.67 18.03 14.59
CA TYR A 24 8.54 18.20 13.42
C TYR A 24 8.27 17.14 12.34
N ILE A 25 8.17 15.87 12.72
CA ILE A 25 7.89 14.76 11.79
C ILE A 25 6.54 14.94 11.11
N LEU A 26 5.48 15.33 11.85
CA LEU A 26 4.12 15.40 11.33
C LEU A 26 3.78 16.70 10.58
N LEU A 27 4.45 17.80 10.92
CA LEU A 27 4.10 19.14 10.43
C LEU A 27 5.06 19.67 9.36
N THR A 28 6.17 18.98 9.10
CA THR A 28 7.11 19.35 8.04
C THR A 28 7.06 18.37 6.88
N THR A 29 7.29 18.86 5.66
CA THR A 29 7.31 18.04 4.44
C THR A 29 8.63 17.32 4.23
N GLY A 30 9.65 17.68 5.01
CA GLY A 30 11.04 17.33 4.70
C GLY A 30 11.59 18.10 3.49
N SER A 31 12.79 17.73 3.05
CA SER A 31 13.48 18.37 1.93
C SER A 31 14.11 17.33 0.98
N PRO A 32 13.84 17.40 -0.34
CA PRO A 32 12.84 18.28 -0.97
C PRO A 32 11.41 17.89 -0.53
N ALA A 33 10.45 18.81 -0.56
CA ALA A 33 9.09 18.57 -0.04
C ALA A 33 8.33 17.41 -0.72
N ASN A 34 8.76 17.00 -1.92
CA ASN A 34 8.21 15.89 -2.70
C ASN A 34 9.11 14.64 -2.68
N TRP A 35 9.98 14.47 -1.68
CA TRP A 35 10.90 13.34 -1.61
C TRP A 35 10.18 11.98 -1.70
N GLY A 36 8.94 11.86 -1.21
CA GLY A 36 8.11 10.65 -1.33
C GLY A 36 7.86 10.17 -2.77
N THR A 37 7.85 11.08 -3.74
CA THR A 37 7.54 10.79 -5.16
C THR A 37 8.78 10.72 -6.04
N SER A 38 9.97 10.54 -5.46
CA SER A 38 11.23 10.47 -6.21
C SER A 38 12.18 9.43 -5.60
N TYR A 39 13.29 9.17 -6.29
CA TYR A 39 14.37 8.33 -5.75
C TYR A 39 15.28 9.07 -4.76
N GLN A 40 15.12 10.38 -4.60
CA GLN A 40 16.01 11.16 -3.77
C GLN A 40 15.75 10.84 -2.31
N THR A 41 16.83 10.55 -1.57
CA THR A 41 16.73 10.42 -0.11
C THR A 41 16.57 11.82 0.47
N PRO A 42 15.66 12.04 1.44
CA PRO A 42 15.45 13.38 1.99
C PRO A 42 16.68 13.88 2.75
N SER A 43 17.04 15.15 2.58
CA SER A 43 18.05 15.83 3.42
C SER A 43 17.48 16.34 4.75
N ALA A 44 16.15 16.53 4.81
CA ALA A 44 15.41 16.78 6.03
C ALA A 44 14.19 15.85 6.07
N PHE A 45 13.91 15.22 7.21
CA PHE A 45 12.84 14.24 7.35
C PHE A 45 11.54 14.90 7.78
N GLY A 46 10.45 14.60 7.08
CA GLY A 46 9.12 15.07 7.42
C GLY A 46 8.07 14.35 6.58
N LEU A 47 6.91 14.10 7.16
CA LEU A 47 5.84 13.30 6.55
C LEU A 47 4.65 14.13 6.08
N ALA A 48 4.60 15.43 6.38
CA ALA A 48 3.49 16.28 5.96
C ALA A 48 3.36 16.29 4.43
N ALA A 49 2.12 16.32 3.94
CA ALA A 49 1.87 16.52 2.53
C ALA A 49 2.11 18.01 2.18
N PRO A 50 2.78 18.31 1.06
CA PRO A 50 2.99 19.70 0.65
C PRO A 50 1.65 20.39 0.37
N TYR A 51 1.54 21.66 0.74
CA TYR A 51 0.35 22.50 0.54
C TYR A 51 -0.95 21.96 1.17
N SER A 52 -0.83 21.14 2.22
CA SER A 52 -1.96 20.54 2.92
C SER A 52 -2.20 21.17 4.29
N GLN A 53 -3.35 20.87 4.89
CA GLN A 53 -3.65 21.27 6.27
C GLN A 53 -2.74 20.52 7.26
N PRO A 54 -2.46 21.11 8.44
CA PRO A 54 -1.72 20.42 9.49
C PRO A 54 -2.26 19.01 9.76
N TYR A 55 -1.37 18.07 10.08
CA TYR A 55 -1.71 16.66 10.30
C TYR A 55 -2.28 15.93 9.07
N THR A 56 -2.02 16.43 7.86
CA THR A 56 -2.19 15.68 6.63
C THR A 56 -0.83 15.20 6.14
N LEU A 57 -0.66 13.89 6.01
CA LEU A 57 0.62 13.28 5.61
C LEU A 57 0.61 12.85 4.14
N SER A 58 1.79 12.89 3.53
CA SER A 58 2.04 12.38 2.19
C SER A 58 2.00 10.85 2.19
N ALA A 59 1.03 10.27 1.47
CA ALA A 59 0.93 8.82 1.29
C ALA A 59 2.23 8.23 0.71
N PHE A 60 2.87 8.94 -0.23
CA PHE A 60 4.09 8.50 -0.88
C PHE A 60 5.31 8.56 0.06
N SER A 61 5.40 9.59 0.91
CA SER A 61 6.46 9.68 1.93
C SER A 61 6.32 8.56 2.96
N VAL A 62 5.08 8.27 3.37
CA VAL A 62 4.76 7.18 4.31
C VAL A 62 5.06 5.81 3.69
N ASN A 63 4.76 5.58 2.42
CA ASN A 63 5.09 4.31 1.73
C ASN A 63 6.58 3.99 1.79
N ARG A 64 7.44 5.00 1.64
CA ARG A 64 8.89 4.81 1.67
C ARG A 64 9.44 4.44 3.06
N LEU A 65 8.60 4.42 4.09
CA LEU A 65 8.95 3.88 5.41
C LEU A 65 8.72 2.36 5.52
N ILE A 66 8.02 1.76 4.56
CA ILE A 66 7.78 0.31 4.53
C ILE A 66 9.08 -0.36 4.14
N LYS A 67 9.59 -1.24 5.01
CA LYS A 67 10.79 -2.00 4.72
C LYS A 67 10.43 -3.16 3.76
N PRO A 68 10.94 -3.18 2.53
CA PRO A 68 10.74 -4.32 1.64
C PRO A 68 11.45 -5.56 2.18
N PHE A 69 10.94 -6.73 1.84
CA PHE A 69 11.63 -7.99 2.08
C PHE A 69 12.33 -8.45 0.80
N ILE A 70 13.31 -9.34 0.95
CA ILE A 70 14.02 -9.92 -0.20
C ILE A 70 13.28 -11.19 -0.60
N GLN A 71 12.92 -11.28 -1.88
CA GLN A 71 12.38 -12.47 -2.49
C GLN A 71 13.22 -12.87 -3.70
N THR A 72 13.60 -14.15 -3.75
CA THR A 72 14.24 -14.71 -4.93
C THR A 72 13.17 -15.01 -5.96
N ILE A 73 13.27 -14.40 -7.13
CA ILE A 73 12.41 -14.65 -8.28
C ILE A 73 13.32 -15.16 -9.39
N GLY A 74 13.14 -16.42 -9.79
CA GLY A 74 14.11 -17.10 -10.63
C GLY A 74 15.47 -17.22 -9.94
N ASN A 75 16.50 -16.65 -10.57
CA ASN A 75 17.87 -16.63 -10.05
C ASN A 75 18.30 -15.27 -9.47
N THR A 76 17.36 -14.33 -9.32
CA THR A 76 17.66 -12.95 -8.91
C THR A 76 16.90 -12.58 -7.65
N ASN A 77 17.59 -11.90 -6.73
CA ASN A 77 16.99 -11.36 -5.50
C ASN A 77 16.40 -9.98 -5.78
N TYR A 78 15.11 -9.82 -5.50
CA TYR A 78 14.38 -8.57 -5.63
C TYR A 78 13.92 -8.05 -4.27
N TYR A 79 13.82 -6.74 -4.14
CA TYR A 79 13.16 -6.08 -3.02
C TYR A 79 11.67 -5.99 -3.35
N VAL A 80 10.84 -6.59 -2.50
CA VAL A 80 9.42 -6.78 -2.78
C VAL A 80 8.58 -6.26 -1.62
N GLU A 81 7.45 -5.67 -1.97
CA GLU A 81 6.37 -5.33 -1.06
C GLU A 81 5.14 -6.17 -1.43
N ASN A 82 4.48 -6.75 -0.43
CA ASN A 82 3.19 -7.41 -0.64
C ASN A 82 2.09 -6.37 -0.47
N THR A 83 1.48 -5.96 -1.58
CA THR A 83 0.46 -4.92 -1.61
C THR A 83 -0.79 -5.48 -2.27
N THR A 84 -1.88 -5.56 -1.53
CA THR A 84 -3.17 -6.06 -2.04
C THR A 84 -3.19 -7.50 -2.57
N GLY A 85 -2.29 -8.38 -2.12
CA GLY A 85 -2.15 -9.71 -2.73
C GLY A 85 -1.41 -9.70 -4.07
N THR A 86 -0.86 -8.55 -4.47
CA THR A 86 0.12 -8.41 -5.56
C THR A 86 1.51 -8.23 -4.98
N LEU A 87 2.48 -9.01 -5.46
CA LEU A 87 3.88 -8.78 -5.15
C LEU A 87 4.43 -7.69 -6.06
N VAL A 88 4.85 -6.58 -5.46
CA VAL A 88 5.37 -5.42 -6.18
C VAL A 88 6.86 -5.31 -5.93
N ILE A 89 7.63 -5.39 -7.01
CA ILE A 89 9.08 -5.16 -6.97
C ILE A 89 9.30 -3.65 -6.83
N VAL A 90 10.09 -3.27 -5.83
CA VAL A 90 10.44 -1.88 -5.57
C VAL A 90 11.95 -1.67 -5.72
N PRO A 91 12.39 -0.44 -6.01
CA PRO A 91 13.82 -0.12 -6.09
C PRO A 91 14.53 -0.37 -4.76
N LYS A 92 15.76 -0.90 -4.80
CA LYS A 92 16.58 -1.16 -3.61
C LYS A 92 16.70 0.04 -2.65
N ASN A 93 16.79 1.24 -3.19
CA ASN A 93 16.97 2.49 -2.43
C ASN A 93 15.65 3.26 -2.23
N TYR A 94 14.49 2.62 -2.47
CA TYR A 94 13.20 3.29 -2.30
C TYR A 94 12.85 3.46 -0.81
N TYR A 95 13.12 2.43 0.00
CA TYR A 95 13.02 2.52 1.45
C TYR A 95 14.00 3.53 2.04
N VAL A 96 13.52 4.43 2.91
CA VAL A 96 14.37 5.39 3.62
C VAL A 96 14.94 4.73 4.88
N ASN A 97 16.25 4.54 4.90
CA ASN A 97 16.94 3.86 5.99
C ASN A 97 16.75 4.55 7.36
N TYR A 98 16.41 3.77 8.39
CA TYR A 98 16.21 4.26 9.76
C TYR A 98 17.44 4.96 10.35
N THR A 99 18.61 4.34 10.26
CA THR A 99 19.86 4.91 10.79
C THR A 99 20.16 6.26 10.16
N TYR A 100 19.91 6.40 8.86
CA TYR A 100 20.02 7.67 8.16
C TYR A 100 19.01 8.71 8.67
N VAL A 101 17.73 8.35 8.82
CA VAL A 101 16.71 9.28 9.34
C VAL A 101 17.05 9.75 10.75
N LYS A 102 17.54 8.85 11.60
CA LYS A 102 18.02 9.17 12.94
C LYS A 102 19.12 10.25 12.91
N GLN A 103 20.06 10.15 11.97
CA GLN A 103 21.14 11.13 11.79
C GLN A 103 20.61 12.51 11.39
N ILE A 104 19.72 12.58 10.39
CA ILE A 104 19.18 13.87 9.92
C ILE A 104 18.15 14.50 10.87
N LEU A 105 17.53 13.71 11.75
CA LEU A 105 16.75 14.20 12.88
C LEU A 105 17.62 14.62 14.08
N ASN A 106 18.95 14.51 13.95
CA ASN A 106 19.92 14.80 15.00
C ASN A 106 19.67 14.03 16.30
N ILE A 107 19.14 12.80 16.19
CA ILE A 107 18.96 11.91 17.33
C ILE A 107 20.27 11.19 17.56
N THR A 108 21.06 11.69 18.50
CA THR A 108 22.42 11.21 18.77
C THR A 108 22.50 10.39 20.05
N GLY A 109 23.64 9.71 20.24
CA GLY A 109 23.89 8.90 21.42
C GLY A 109 22.97 7.69 21.54
N LYS A 110 22.61 7.35 22.79
CA LYS A 110 21.78 6.20 23.15
C LYS A 110 20.28 6.53 23.10
N PHE A 111 19.81 7.34 22.16
CA PHE A 111 18.37 7.58 21.99
C PHE A 111 17.85 6.87 20.76
N GLU A 112 16.61 6.40 20.81
CA GLU A 112 15.97 5.68 19.73
C GLU A 112 14.51 6.13 19.60
N PHE A 113 13.92 5.88 18.43
CA PHE A 113 12.50 6.14 18.21
C PHE A 113 11.83 5.10 17.33
N GLN A 114 10.51 5.05 17.45
CA GLN A 114 9.64 4.27 16.59
C GLN A 114 8.45 5.12 16.17
N ILE A 115 8.10 5.08 14.90
CA ILE A 115 6.86 5.63 14.35
C ILE A 115 5.95 4.44 14.01
N THR A 116 4.74 4.44 14.55
CA THR A 116 3.69 3.50 14.16
C THR A 116 2.52 4.27 13.56
N ILE A 117 2.11 3.91 12.35
CA ILE A 117 0.99 4.51 11.63
C ILE A 117 -0.04 3.42 11.39
N GLN A 118 -1.24 3.57 11.95
CA GLN A 118 -2.29 2.55 11.91
C GLN A 118 -3.64 3.16 11.53
N PRO A 119 -4.44 2.51 10.66
CA PRO A 119 -5.78 3.00 10.35
C PRO A 119 -6.63 3.06 11.62
N LEU A 120 -7.46 4.10 11.74
CA LEU A 120 -8.40 4.22 12.85
C LEU A 120 -9.65 3.35 12.71
N LEU A 121 -9.90 2.84 11.50
CA LEU A 121 -10.95 1.88 11.20
C LEU A 121 -10.33 0.60 10.63
N SER A 122 -10.70 -0.54 11.20
CA SER A 122 -10.42 -1.85 10.64
C SER A 122 -11.55 -2.24 9.69
N VAL A 123 -11.24 -2.32 8.39
CA VAL A 123 -12.19 -2.69 7.34
C VAL A 123 -11.76 -4.03 6.76
N ARG A 124 -12.56 -5.07 7.02
CA ARG A 124 -12.32 -6.41 6.48
C ARG A 124 -13.40 -6.78 5.49
N VAL A 125 -13.01 -7.27 4.32
CA VAL A 125 -13.92 -7.68 3.26
C VAL A 125 -13.84 -9.20 3.12
N ILE A 126 -14.96 -9.87 3.32
CA ILE A 126 -15.06 -11.34 3.34
C ILE A 126 -15.99 -11.77 2.20
N PRO A 127 -15.55 -12.65 1.30
CA PRO A 127 -16.41 -13.16 0.24
C PRO A 127 -17.54 -14.01 0.82
N LEU A 128 -18.72 -13.94 0.22
CA LEU A 128 -19.85 -14.82 0.52
C LEU A 128 -19.96 -15.91 -0.55
N ASN A 129 -21.02 -16.73 -0.50
CA ASN A 129 -21.30 -17.81 -1.46
C ASN A 129 -21.75 -17.29 -2.85
N SER A 130 -21.12 -16.22 -3.34
CA SER A 130 -21.33 -15.61 -4.65
C SER A 130 -20.16 -14.66 -4.93
N PRO A 131 -19.58 -14.64 -6.15
CA PRO A 131 -18.45 -13.76 -6.48
C PRO A 131 -18.83 -12.27 -6.51
N ARG A 132 -20.13 -11.94 -6.37
CA ARG A 132 -20.67 -10.57 -6.34
C ARG A 132 -21.11 -10.13 -4.95
N SER A 133 -20.94 -10.95 -3.93
CA SER A 133 -21.48 -10.69 -2.59
C SER A 133 -20.40 -10.80 -1.53
N PHE A 134 -20.34 -9.79 -0.68
CA PHE A 134 -19.29 -9.66 0.33
C PHE A 134 -19.92 -9.21 1.65
N ASN A 135 -19.42 -9.76 2.74
CA ASN A 135 -19.64 -9.17 4.06
C ASN A 135 -18.48 -8.24 4.38
N VAL A 136 -18.80 -7.00 4.70
CA VAL A 136 -17.83 -6.00 5.15
C VAL A 136 -17.98 -5.86 6.67
N LEU A 137 -16.91 -6.16 7.39
CA LEU A 137 -16.82 -5.91 8.83
C LEU A 137 -16.08 -4.59 9.06
N VAL A 138 -16.71 -3.72 9.84
CA VAL A 138 -16.22 -2.39 10.18
C VAL A 138 -16.12 -2.29 11.69
N ASN A 139 -14.89 -2.14 12.17
CA ASN A 139 -14.59 -1.93 13.58
C ASN A 139 -13.71 -0.69 13.73
N SER A 140 -13.75 -0.06 14.90
CA SER A 140 -12.71 0.88 15.32
C SER A 140 -11.37 0.17 15.42
N TYR A 141 -10.29 0.94 15.51
CA TYR A 141 -8.95 0.41 15.80
C TYR A 141 -8.92 -0.44 17.08
N SER A 142 -9.78 -0.15 18.07
CA SER A 142 -9.89 -0.90 19.32
C SER A 142 -10.78 -2.16 19.23
N GLY A 143 -11.33 -2.47 18.04
CA GLY A 143 -12.17 -3.64 17.81
C GLY A 143 -13.66 -3.43 18.08
N VAL A 144 -14.08 -2.23 18.46
CA VAL A 144 -15.50 -1.92 18.71
C VAL A 144 -16.23 -1.85 17.36
N PRO A 145 -17.36 -2.55 17.17
CA PRO A 145 -18.14 -2.46 15.94
C PRO A 145 -18.62 -1.04 15.66
N MET A 146 -18.53 -0.62 14.39
CA MET A 146 -18.99 0.70 13.97
C MET A 146 -20.39 0.60 13.36
N GLU A 147 -21.40 0.89 14.18
CA GLU A 147 -22.80 0.87 13.73
C GLU A 147 -23.08 1.95 12.68
N TYR A 148 -23.97 1.65 11.74
CA TYR A 148 -24.44 2.58 10.70
C TYR A 148 -23.34 3.20 9.83
N ALA A 149 -22.14 2.61 9.84
CA ALA A 149 -21.05 3.02 8.98
C ALA A 149 -21.50 2.94 7.51
N SER A 150 -21.26 4.02 6.75
CA SER A 150 -21.53 4.04 5.31
C SER A 150 -20.41 3.28 4.59
N VAL A 151 -20.78 2.25 3.83
CA VAL A 151 -19.87 1.33 3.15
C VAL A 151 -20.07 1.46 1.66
N THR A 152 -19.07 1.99 0.95
CA THR A 152 -19.05 2.03 -0.51
C THR A 152 -17.99 1.08 -1.03
N GLY A 153 -18.39 0.17 -1.91
CA GLY A 153 -17.49 -0.79 -2.53
C GLY A 153 -17.42 -0.64 -4.03
N ILE A 154 -16.27 -1.02 -4.59
CA ILE A 154 -15.98 -1.03 -6.02
C ILE A 154 -15.39 -2.39 -6.37
N LEU A 155 -16.11 -3.16 -7.18
CA LEU A 155 -15.65 -4.41 -7.78
C LEU A 155 -14.91 -4.10 -9.07
N ILE A 156 -13.71 -4.66 -9.23
CA ILE A 156 -12.83 -4.46 -10.39
C ILE A 156 -12.42 -5.81 -10.93
N PHE A 157 -12.61 -6.05 -12.23
CA PHE A 157 -12.21 -7.29 -12.88
C PHE A 157 -11.93 -7.08 -14.38
N PRO A 158 -11.18 -7.99 -15.02
CA PRO A 158 -10.91 -7.92 -16.45
C PRO A 158 -12.03 -8.59 -17.25
N GLN A 159 -12.50 -7.94 -18.32
CA GLN A 159 -13.40 -8.54 -19.29
C GLN A 159 -12.68 -8.78 -20.61
N LYS A 160 -12.69 -10.04 -21.04
CA LYS A 160 -12.18 -10.45 -22.35
C LYS A 160 -13.10 -9.97 -23.45
N THR A 161 -12.59 -9.10 -24.33
CA THR A 161 -13.32 -8.60 -25.51
C THR A 161 -13.00 -9.42 -26.77
N ASN A 162 -11.75 -9.87 -26.92
CA ASN A 162 -11.28 -10.72 -28.02
C ASN A 162 -10.16 -11.68 -27.52
N PRO A 163 -10.09 -12.94 -28.02
CA PRO A 163 -9.02 -13.89 -27.75
C PRO A 163 -7.59 -13.36 -27.78
N ASN A 164 -7.26 -12.46 -28.72
CA ASN A 164 -5.88 -12.01 -28.95
C ASN A 164 -5.62 -10.54 -28.59
N SER A 165 -6.55 -9.91 -27.87
CA SER A 165 -6.44 -8.50 -27.47
C SER A 165 -6.39 -8.34 -25.96
N PRO A 166 -5.75 -7.29 -25.44
CA PRO A 166 -5.83 -6.94 -24.03
C PRO A 166 -7.27 -6.91 -23.52
N SER A 167 -7.50 -7.51 -22.34
CA SER A 167 -8.79 -7.42 -21.66
C SER A 167 -9.09 -5.98 -21.23
N GLU A 168 -10.36 -5.60 -21.30
CA GLU A 168 -10.85 -4.34 -20.75
C GLU A 168 -10.96 -4.45 -19.22
N ILE A 169 -10.78 -3.33 -18.50
CA ILE A 169 -10.96 -3.29 -17.05
C ILE A 169 -12.34 -2.69 -16.77
N LEU A 170 -13.20 -3.47 -16.13
CA LEU A 170 -14.52 -3.02 -15.71
C LEU A 170 -14.58 -2.73 -14.22
N THR A 171 -15.42 -1.77 -13.86
CA THR A 171 -15.70 -1.42 -12.47
C THR A 171 -17.20 -1.34 -12.20
N PHE A 172 -17.66 -1.91 -11.10
CA PHE A 172 -19.03 -1.79 -10.60
C PHE A 172 -18.98 -1.25 -9.18
N SER A 173 -19.79 -0.25 -8.87
CA SER A 173 -19.90 0.29 -7.51
C SER A 173 -21.24 -0.07 -6.88
N ASN A 174 -21.24 -0.18 -5.55
CA ASN A 174 -22.47 -0.19 -4.77
C ASN A 174 -22.19 0.38 -3.37
N THR A 175 -23.23 0.87 -2.72
CA THR A 175 -23.19 1.42 -1.36
C THR A 175 -24.22 0.71 -0.48
N THR A 176 -23.87 0.52 0.78
CA THR A 176 -24.73 -0.05 1.82
C THR A 176 -24.32 0.53 3.17
N SER A 177 -24.98 0.12 4.25
CA SER A 177 -24.66 0.56 5.62
C SER A 177 -24.46 -0.64 6.54
N ALA A 178 -23.55 -0.49 7.49
CA ALA A 178 -23.34 -1.48 8.54
C ALA A 178 -24.51 -1.51 9.54
N ASN A 179 -24.84 -2.70 10.03
CA ASN A 179 -25.79 -2.89 11.12
C ASN A 179 -25.15 -2.59 12.49
N GLN A 180 -25.88 -2.86 13.58
CA GLN A 180 -25.40 -2.67 14.96
C GLN A 180 -24.18 -3.53 15.34
N GLN A 181 -23.87 -4.56 14.55
CA GLN A 181 -22.70 -5.41 14.75
C GLN A 181 -21.51 -4.97 13.88
N GLY A 182 -21.58 -3.79 13.25
CA GLY A 182 -20.54 -3.31 12.33
C GLY A 182 -20.44 -4.15 11.05
N SER A 183 -21.47 -4.90 10.69
CA SER A 183 -21.48 -5.79 9.52
C SER A 183 -22.38 -5.24 8.43
N ALA A 184 -21.89 -5.18 7.20
CA ALA A 184 -22.62 -4.71 6.03
C ALA A 184 -22.57 -5.73 4.89
N LYS A 185 -23.71 -6.04 4.29
CA LYS A 185 -23.79 -6.91 3.12
C LYS A 185 -23.71 -6.08 1.84
N LEU A 186 -22.60 -6.20 1.13
CA LEU A 186 -22.33 -5.51 -0.13
C LEU A 186 -22.59 -6.47 -1.31
N VAL A 187 -23.45 -6.07 -2.25
CA VAL A 187 -23.85 -6.90 -3.39
C VAL A 187 -23.77 -6.14 -4.71
N PHE A 188 -23.00 -6.62 -5.69
CA PHE A 188 -22.88 -5.99 -7.00
C PHE A 188 -23.85 -6.61 -8.01
N SER A 189 -25.16 -6.34 -7.87
CA SER A 189 -26.21 -6.99 -8.69
C SER A 189 -26.05 -6.77 -10.20
N ASN A 190 -25.46 -5.63 -10.60
CA ASN A 190 -25.24 -5.27 -12.00
C ASN A 190 -23.99 -5.90 -12.60
N ALA A 191 -23.12 -6.52 -11.80
CA ALA A 191 -21.94 -7.22 -12.30
C ALA A 191 -22.32 -8.60 -12.89
N PRO A 192 -21.54 -9.15 -13.84
CA PRO A 192 -21.79 -10.47 -14.42
C PRO A 192 -21.85 -11.59 -13.37
N THR A 193 -22.77 -12.54 -13.54
CA THR A 193 -22.97 -13.68 -12.60
C THR A 193 -21.80 -14.67 -12.61
N ASN A 194 -21.14 -14.84 -13.76
CA ASN A 194 -20.08 -15.79 -14.03
C ASN A 194 -18.71 -15.08 -14.09
N MET A 195 -18.19 -14.69 -12.92
CA MET A 195 -16.83 -14.13 -12.81
C MET A 195 -15.82 -15.23 -12.45
N ASN A 196 -15.45 -16.05 -13.43
CA ASN A 196 -14.38 -17.04 -13.29
C ASN A 196 -12.99 -16.41 -13.54
N VAL A 197 -12.79 -15.18 -13.09
CA VAL A 197 -11.60 -14.37 -13.37
C VAL A 197 -10.99 -13.85 -12.08
N GLY A 198 -9.76 -13.35 -12.15
CA GLY A 198 -9.20 -12.57 -11.05
C GLY A 198 -10.00 -11.27 -10.84
N TYR A 199 -10.29 -10.91 -9.60
CA TYR A 199 -11.00 -9.67 -9.28
C TYR A 199 -10.53 -9.07 -7.94
N TYR A 200 -10.83 -7.79 -7.78
CA TYR A 200 -10.65 -7.04 -6.54
C TYR A 200 -11.96 -6.42 -6.12
N VAL A 201 -12.16 -6.32 -4.81
CA VAL A 201 -13.17 -5.45 -4.21
C VAL A 201 -12.43 -4.45 -3.34
N LEU A 202 -12.54 -3.17 -3.67
CA LEU A 202 -12.05 -2.07 -2.86
C LEU A 202 -13.23 -1.51 -2.07
N VAL A 203 -13.04 -1.29 -0.77
CA VAL A 203 -14.08 -0.77 0.11
C VAL A 203 -13.59 0.49 0.80
N THR A 204 -14.40 1.54 0.74
CA THR A 204 -14.23 2.76 1.53
C THR A 204 -15.38 2.84 2.53
N VAL A 205 -15.04 3.17 3.77
CA VAL A 205 -15.99 3.26 4.88
C VAL A 205 -15.92 4.63 5.52
N ASN A 206 -17.08 5.22 5.82
CA ASN A 206 -17.19 6.43 6.62
C ASN A 206 -17.99 6.13 7.88
N ALA A 207 -17.40 6.36 9.05
CA ALA A 207 -18.04 6.11 10.34
C ALA A 207 -17.56 7.13 11.40
N GLY A 208 -18.49 7.84 12.04
CA GLY A 208 -18.15 8.79 13.11
C GLY A 208 -17.17 9.91 12.70
N GLY A 209 -17.22 10.34 11.43
CA GLY A 209 -16.28 11.33 10.88
C GLY A 209 -14.91 10.77 10.50
N LEU A 210 -14.69 9.46 10.64
CA LEU A 210 -13.47 8.77 10.23
C LEU A 210 -13.69 8.07 8.88
N THR A 211 -12.63 8.07 8.07
CA THR A 211 -12.59 7.35 6.79
C THR A 211 -11.63 6.17 6.90
N GLY A 212 -12.07 4.99 6.49
CA GLY A 212 -11.30 3.75 6.45
C GLY A 212 -11.34 3.14 5.05
N LYS A 213 -10.32 2.34 4.73
CA LYS A 213 -10.30 1.54 3.50
C LYS A 213 -9.92 0.10 3.80
N GLY A 214 -10.43 -0.81 2.97
CA GLY A 214 -10.10 -2.22 3.00
C GLY A 214 -10.26 -2.81 1.61
N TYR A 215 -9.82 -4.05 1.42
CA TYR A 215 -9.94 -4.72 0.14
C TYR A 215 -10.10 -6.24 0.30
N TYR A 216 -10.50 -6.87 -0.80
CA TYR A 216 -10.44 -8.31 -1.01
C TYR A 216 -9.95 -8.59 -2.42
N THR A 217 -9.23 -9.69 -2.60
CA THR A 217 -8.96 -10.27 -3.92
C THR A 217 -9.04 -11.79 -3.84
N ASN A 218 -9.49 -12.43 -4.92
CA ASN A 218 -9.41 -13.89 -5.08
C ASN A 218 -8.10 -14.35 -5.74
N ILE A 219 -7.19 -13.42 -6.04
CA ILE A 219 -5.94 -13.71 -6.74
C ILE A 219 -4.89 -14.18 -5.74
N ASN A 220 -4.25 -15.30 -6.07
CA ASN A 220 -3.13 -15.80 -5.32
C ASN A 220 -1.82 -15.21 -5.90
N PRO A 221 -1.00 -14.48 -5.11
CA PRO A 221 0.26 -13.91 -5.59
C PRO A 221 1.25 -14.92 -6.17
N SER A 222 1.13 -16.21 -5.83
CA SER A 222 1.96 -17.29 -6.39
C SER A 222 1.54 -17.74 -7.80
N GLN A 223 0.38 -17.30 -8.28
CA GLN A 223 -0.22 -17.71 -9.57
C GLN A 223 -0.33 -16.55 -10.56
N THR A 224 0.38 -15.45 -10.35
CA THR A 224 0.30 -14.27 -11.22
C THR A 224 1.01 -14.51 -12.55
N LEU A 225 0.39 -14.05 -13.65
CA LEU A 225 0.97 -14.15 -15.00
C LEU A 225 2.17 -13.21 -15.23
N ALA A 226 2.31 -12.17 -14.41
CA ALA A 226 3.40 -11.22 -14.50
C ALA A 226 3.90 -10.76 -13.12
N TYR A 227 5.12 -10.25 -13.11
CA TYR A 227 5.71 -9.46 -12.04
C TYR A 227 5.62 -7.98 -12.39
N VAL A 228 5.31 -7.16 -11.39
CA VAL A 228 5.17 -5.71 -11.55
C VAL A 228 6.26 -5.03 -10.75
N ALA A 229 7.06 -4.18 -11.41
CA ALA A 229 8.03 -3.32 -10.73
C ALA A 229 7.55 -1.87 -10.79
N LEU A 230 7.32 -1.28 -9.61
CA LEU A 230 6.82 0.07 -9.48
C LEU A 230 7.97 1.04 -9.23
N TYR A 231 8.00 2.11 -10.03
CA TYR A 231 8.93 3.21 -9.89
C TYR A 231 8.13 4.52 -9.88
N PRO A 232 8.71 5.64 -9.40
CA PRO A 232 7.97 6.90 -9.29
C PRO A 232 7.28 7.37 -10.59
N ASN A 233 7.87 7.16 -11.77
CA ASN A 233 7.28 7.64 -13.03
C ASN A 233 7.05 6.54 -14.08
N GLN A 234 7.27 5.29 -13.70
CA GLN A 234 7.16 4.17 -14.63
C GLN A 234 6.76 2.90 -13.90
N VAL A 235 6.05 2.01 -14.59
CA VAL A 235 5.79 0.66 -14.14
C VAL A 235 6.33 -0.29 -15.18
N ASN A 236 7.11 -1.28 -14.75
CA ASN A 236 7.59 -2.35 -15.61
C ASN A 236 6.79 -3.61 -15.35
N ILE A 237 6.30 -4.23 -16.42
CA ILE A 237 5.52 -5.46 -16.38
C ILE A 237 6.38 -6.53 -17.04
N THR A 238 6.79 -7.54 -16.27
CA THR A 238 7.67 -8.61 -16.73
C THR A 238 6.93 -9.94 -16.68
N GLN A 239 7.00 -10.71 -17.75
CA GLN A 239 6.30 -11.99 -17.83
C GLN A 239 6.83 -12.98 -16.77
N HIS A 240 5.95 -13.70 -16.08
CA HIS A 240 6.32 -14.59 -14.97
C HIS A 240 7.39 -15.62 -15.38
N CYS A 241 7.17 -16.32 -16.48
CA CYS A 241 8.04 -17.40 -16.93
C CYS A 241 9.39 -16.90 -17.51
N ALA A 242 9.51 -15.61 -17.84
CA ALA A 242 10.78 -15.00 -18.24
C ALA A 242 11.84 -15.10 -17.13
N VAL A 243 11.38 -15.21 -15.89
CA VAL A 243 12.22 -15.25 -14.70
C VAL A 243 12.41 -16.68 -14.19
N GLN A 244 11.45 -17.59 -14.43
CA GLN A 244 11.48 -18.96 -13.87
C GLN A 244 12.12 -20.05 -14.75
N ASN A 245 12.66 -19.72 -15.93
CA ASN A 245 13.37 -20.66 -16.82
C ASN A 245 12.58 -21.92 -17.24
N SER A 246 11.25 -21.94 -17.14
CA SER A 246 10.40 -23.08 -17.49
C SER A 246 9.59 -22.82 -18.79
N PRO A 247 9.93 -23.44 -19.94
CA PRO A 247 9.16 -23.32 -21.18
C PRO A 247 7.94 -24.27 -21.23
N PRO A 248 6.91 -23.98 -22.06
CA PRO A 248 6.85 -22.88 -23.04
C PRO A 248 5.91 -21.75 -22.62
N CYS A 249 6.45 -20.54 -22.50
CA CYS A 249 5.71 -19.30 -22.34
C CYS A 249 4.89 -18.98 -23.60
N GLY A 250 3.60 -18.73 -23.44
CA GLY A 250 2.80 -18.07 -24.46
C GLY A 250 3.14 -16.58 -24.56
N VAL A 251 2.46 -15.88 -25.47
CA VAL A 251 2.44 -14.41 -25.48
C VAL A 251 1.46 -13.96 -24.40
N ASP A 252 1.80 -13.02 -23.54
CA ASP A 252 0.79 -12.38 -22.69
C ASP A 252 0.40 -11.04 -23.29
N VAL A 253 -0.89 -10.80 -23.46
CA VAL A 253 -1.42 -9.49 -23.83
C VAL A 253 -1.99 -8.83 -22.60
N PHE A 254 -1.76 -7.52 -22.45
CA PHE A 254 -2.15 -6.81 -21.25
C PHE A 254 -2.63 -5.37 -21.53
N ASN A 255 -3.45 -4.88 -20.60
CA ASN A 255 -3.91 -3.51 -20.53
C ASN A 255 -3.52 -2.95 -19.16
N ALA A 256 -2.64 -1.94 -19.14
CA ALA A 256 -2.29 -1.21 -17.93
C ALA A 256 -3.09 0.09 -17.88
N THR A 257 -3.86 0.30 -16.81
CA THR A 257 -4.74 1.44 -16.64
C THR A 257 -4.54 2.04 -15.25
N LEU A 258 -4.44 3.36 -15.18
CA LEU A 258 -4.42 4.13 -13.94
C LEU A 258 -5.87 4.34 -13.47
N LEU A 259 -6.16 3.94 -12.23
CA LEU A 259 -7.43 4.17 -11.55
C LEU A 259 -7.24 5.35 -10.61
N ILE A 260 -7.81 6.49 -11.00
CA ILE A 260 -7.68 7.76 -10.28
C ILE A 260 -8.93 7.95 -9.42
N PRO A 261 -8.82 8.04 -8.08
CA PRO A 261 -9.98 8.28 -7.23
C PRO A 261 -10.72 9.55 -7.68
N ASN A 262 -12.03 9.45 -7.91
CA ASN A 262 -12.88 10.59 -8.31
C ASN A 262 -14.03 10.85 -7.34
N GLY A 263 -13.85 10.46 -6.08
CA GLY A 263 -14.84 10.53 -5.01
C GLY A 263 -14.95 9.20 -4.27
N ALA A 264 -15.93 9.08 -3.37
CA ALA A 264 -16.13 7.86 -2.58
C ALA A 264 -16.62 6.66 -3.41
N SER A 265 -17.18 6.91 -4.59
CA SER A 265 -17.97 5.93 -5.35
C SER A 265 -17.34 5.47 -6.66
N GLY A 266 -16.13 5.91 -7.01
CA GLY A 266 -15.58 5.59 -8.32
C GLY A 266 -14.09 5.88 -8.50
N TYR A 267 -13.61 5.41 -9.65
CA TYR A 267 -12.32 5.74 -10.22
C TYR A 267 -12.53 6.23 -11.64
N SER A 268 -11.80 7.27 -12.02
CA SER A 268 -11.60 7.61 -13.43
C SER A 268 -10.50 6.71 -13.97
N LEU A 269 -10.77 6.04 -15.09
CA LEU A 269 -9.83 5.13 -15.73
C LEU A 269 -9.03 5.89 -16.80
N LYS A 270 -7.71 5.81 -16.73
CA LYS A 270 -6.80 6.36 -17.74
C LYS A 270 -5.82 5.28 -18.20
N GLN A 271 -6.01 4.77 -19.41
CA GLN A 271 -5.09 3.79 -19.98
C GLN A 271 -3.68 4.39 -20.08
N LEU A 272 -2.68 3.61 -19.68
CA LEU A 272 -1.27 4.00 -19.73
C LEU A 272 -0.70 3.76 -21.12
N VAL A 273 0.25 4.62 -21.50
CA VAL A 273 1.05 4.42 -22.71
C VAL A 273 2.24 3.55 -22.36
N CYS A 274 2.28 2.36 -22.95
CA CYS A 274 3.32 1.35 -22.74
C CYS A 274 4.17 1.17 -23.99
N SER A 275 5.42 0.75 -23.82
CA SER A 275 6.33 0.39 -24.93
C SER A 275 5.80 -0.77 -25.78
N SER A 276 4.96 -1.62 -25.20
CA SER A 276 4.19 -2.66 -25.87
C SER A 276 2.97 -3.01 -25.01
N ASN A 277 1.95 -3.63 -25.60
CA ASN A 277 0.79 -4.23 -24.93
C ASN A 277 0.86 -5.78 -24.94
N SER A 278 2.01 -6.33 -25.34
CA SER A 278 2.26 -7.76 -25.39
C SER A 278 3.67 -8.06 -24.89
N ILE A 279 3.83 -9.10 -24.07
CA ILE A 279 5.12 -9.60 -23.60
C ILE A 279 5.26 -11.09 -23.96
N ASN A 280 6.47 -11.50 -24.33
CA ASN A 280 6.77 -12.86 -24.74
C ASN A 280 8.25 -13.17 -24.46
N ALA A 281 8.47 -14.15 -23.59
CA ALA A 281 9.76 -14.64 -23.16
C ALA A 281 10.04 -16.10 -23.57
N GLY A 282 9.28 -16.65 -24.52
CA GLY A 282 9.50 -17.99 -25.04
C GLY A 282 10.87 -18.16 -25.72
N GLN A 283 11.26 -19.40 -26.04
CA GLN A 283 12.57 -19.72 -26.63
C GLN A 283 12.60 -19.74 -28.18
N GLY A 284 11.47 -19.54 -28.86
CA GLY A 284 11.37 -19.46 -30.32
C GLY A 284 11.90 -18.16 -30.96
N GLN A 285 12.14 -18.19 -32.28
CA GLN A 285 12.52 -17.00 -33.07
C GLN A 285 11.42 -15.92 -32.99
N GLY A 286 11.82 -14.67 -32.72
CA GLY A 286 10.92 -13.51 -32.59
C GLY A 286 10.53 -13.16 -31.14
N ASN A 287 10.92 -13.96 -30.15
CA ASN A 287 10.60 -13.74 -28.74
C ASN A 287 11.58 -12.75 -28.07
N THR A 288 11.45 -11.47 -28.40
CA THR A 288 12.39 -10.43 -27.99
C THR A 288 11.89 -9.54 -26.84
N LYS A 289 10.61 -9.63 -26.46
CA LYS A 289 9.95 -8.66 -25.56
C LYS A 289 9.54 -9.28 -24.23
N LYS A 290 10.49 -9.53 -23.33
CA LYS A 290 10.24 -10.14 -22.01
C LYS A 290 9.52 -9.22 -21.02
N TYR A 291 9.55 -7.92 -21.28
CA TYR A 291 8.96 -6.90 -20.43
C TYR A 291 8.39 -5.74 -21.26
N ALA A 292 7.49 -4.99 -20.64
CA ALA A 292 6.98 -3.73 -21.13
C ALA A 292 7.11 -2.65 -20.05
N THR A 293 7.32 -1.41 -20.47
CA THR A 293 7.42 -0.25 -19.59
C THR A 293 6.29 0.70 -19.92
N CYS A 294 5.52 1.10 -18.90
CA CYS A 294 4.45 2.09 -19.03
C CYS A 294 4.80 3.32 -18.22
N ASN A 295 4.72 4.49 -18.85
CA ASN A 295 5.00 5.76 -18.20
C ASN A 295 3.73 6.32 -17.57
N PHE A 296 3.87 6.89 -16.38
CA PHE A 296 2.76 7.55 -15.67
C PHE A 296 3.29 8.64 -14.73
N GLN A 297 2.39 9.46 -14.20
CA GLN A 297 2.71 10.39 -13.12
C GLN A 297 2.19 9.80 -11.82
N LEU A 298 3.04 9.77 -10.79
CA LEU A 298 2.64 9.29 -9.47
C LEU A 298 1.54 10.18 -8.89
N ILE A 299 0.34 9.61 -8.78
CA ILE A 299 -0.82 10.23 -8.18
C ILE A 299 -1.54 9.20 -7.31
N ASP A 300 -2.42 9.67 -6.44
CA ASP A 300 -3.18 8.78 -5.57
C ASP A 300 -4.07 7.86 -6.42
N GLY A 301 -4.18 6.58 -6.03
CA GLY A 301 -4.94 5.57 -6.78
C GLY A 301 -4.21 4.26 -6.97
N PHE A 302 -4.53 3.56 -8.06
CA PHE A 302 -3.98 2.25 -8.39
C PHE A 302 -3.53 2.17 -9.84
N ILE A 303 -2.56 1.31 -10.11
CA ILE A 303 -2.35 0.76 -11.45
C ILE A 303 -3.02 -0.60 -11.51
N ALA A 304 -3.98 -0.76 -12.41
CA ALA A 304 -4.61 -2.03 -12.72
C ALA A 304 -4.02 -2.58 -14.02
N ILE A 305 -3.61 -3.85 -14.01
CA ILE A 305 -3.04 -4.55 -15.16
C ILE A 305 -3.92 -5.74 -15.44
N ALA A 306 -4.82 -5.64 -16.41
CA ALA A 306 -5.53 -6.80 -16.94
C ALA A 306 -4.58 -7.56 -17.88
N ILE A 307 -4.33 -8.83 -17.61
CA ILE A 307 -3.37 -9.66 -18.35
C ILE A 307 -3.96 -11.03 -18.64
N GLN A 308 -3.69 -11.55 -19.82
CA GLN A 308 -4.10 -12.89 -20.24
C GLN A 308 -3.02 -13.50 -21.13
N GLN A 309 -2.88 -14.82 -21.05
CA GLN A 309 -1.99 -15.57 -21.91
C GLN A 309 -2.70 -15.95 -23.21
N VAL A 310 -2.01 -15.78 -24.33
CA VAL A 310 -2.45 -16.06 -25.69
C VAL A 310 -1.39 -16.89 -26.44
N GLY A 311 -1.83 -17.91 -27.17
CA GLY A 311 -0.96 -18.77 -27.99
C GLY A 311 -0.49 -20.07 -27.32
N ASN A 312 0.33 -20.84 -28.04
CA ASN A 312 0.91 -22.13 -27.60
C ASN A 312 -0.14 -23.21 -27.21
N SER A 313 -1.18 -23.38 -28.04
CA SER A 313 -2.35 -24.24 -27.79
C SER A 313 -3.19 -23.86 -26.55
N GLN A 314 -2.81 -22.83 -25.79
CA GLN A 314 -3.59 -22.23 -24.72
C GLN A 314 -4.43 -21.08 -25.30
N ILE A 315 -5.38 -21.45 -26.16
CA ILE A 315 -6.46 -20.54 -26.53
C ILE A 315 -7.41 -20.55 -25.33
N ASN A 316 -7.42 -19.47 -24.52
CA ASN A 316 -8.33 -19.22 -23.39
C ASN A 316 -7.81 -19.47 -21.95
N SER A 317 -6.70 -18.84 -21.53
CA SER A 317 -6.55 -18.60 -20.08
C SER A 317 -7.59 -17.57 -19.64
N ASP A 318 -8.26 -17.79 -18.50
CA ASP A 318 -9.08 -16.76 -17.88
C ASP A 318 -8.22 -15.54 -17.54
N PRO A 319 -8.66 -14.31 -17.89
CA PRO A 319 -7.87 -13.12 -17.63
C PRO A 319 -7.68 -12.90 -16.12
N GLN A 320 -6.49 -12.42 -15.77
CA GLN A 320 -6.16 -11.94 -14.43
C GLN A 320 -6.11 -10.42 -14.42
N ILE A 321 -6.28 -9.83 -13.25
CA ILE A 321 -6.04 -8.41 -13.04
C ILE A 321 -5.02 -8.28 -11.91
N LEU A 322 -3.95 -7.51 -12.07
CA LEU A 322 -3.04 -7.20 -10.98
C LEU A 322 -3.32 -5.77 -10.55
N LEU A 323 -3.58 -5.57 -9.27
CA LEU A 323 -3.82 -4.24 -8.73
C LEU A 323 -2.63 -3.81 -7.88
N VAL A 324 -2.05 -2.65 -8.21
CA VAL A 324 -0.89 -2.09 -7.51
C VAL A 324 -1.31 -0.75 -6.89
N PRO A 325 -1.42 -0.66 -5.55
CA PRO A 325 -1.73 0.61 -4.89
C PRO A 325 -0.54 1.55 -5.00
N LEU A 326 -0.80 2.80 -5.36
CA LEU A 326 0.24 3.85 -5.40
C LEU A 326 0.47 4.51 -4.03
N GLY A 327 -0.40 4.22 -3.06
CA GLY A 327 -0.40 4.76 -1.70
C GLY A 327 -0.91 3.73 -0.69
N LEU A 328 -0.30 3.63 0.49
CA LEU A 328 -0.75 2.74 1.57
C LEU A 328 -2.15 3.11 2.09
N ASN A 329 -2.53 4.38 1.95
CA ASN A 329 -3.88 4.86 2.20
C ASN A 329 -4.94 4.12 1.39
N GLN A 330 -4.61 3.60 0.21
CA GLN A 330 -5.57 2.96 -0.68
C GLN A 330 -6.17 1.68 -0.11
N VAL A 331 -5.50 1.06 0.86
CA VAL A 331 -5.79 -0.32 1.29
C VAL A 331 -5.95 -0.45 2.81
N GLY A 332 -5.87 0.67 3.53
CA GLY A 332 -5.87 0.67 5.00
C GLY A 332 -4.65 -0.07 5.56
N GLY A 333 -3.47 0.09 4.96
CA GLY A 333 -2.25 -0.56 5.46
C GLY A 333 -1.75 0.08 6.75
N ALA A 334 -0.81 -0.57 7.43
CA ALA A 334 -0.13 -0.01 8.60
C ALA A 334 1.38 0.03 8.37
N VAL A 335 2.06 0.93 9.07
CA VAL A 335 3.52 1.10 9.01
C VAL A 335 4.09 1.07 10.42
N VAL A 336 5.19 0.34 10.59
CA VAL A 336 6.05 0.44 11.77
C VAL A 336 7.45 0.76 11.28
N TYR A 337 8.00 1.88 11.74
CA TYR A 337 9.28 2.41 11.29
C TYR A 337 10.18 2.73 12.48
N GLY A 338 11.38 2.17 12.48
CA GLY A 338 12.41 2.44 13.49
C GLY A 338 12.67 1.27 14.43
N ALA A 339 13.39 1.56 15.52
CA ALA A 339 13.79 0.54 16.49
C ALA A 339 12.58 0.00 17.26
N ASN A 340 12.73 -1.16 17.91
CA ASN A 340 11.68 -1.72 18.76
C ASN A 340 11.89 -1.25 20.20
N PRO A 341 10.92 -0.59 20.86
CA PRO A 341 11.06 -0.12 22.24
C PRO A 341 11.05 -1.25 23.28
N LYS A 342 10.81 -2.51 22.88
CA LYS A 342 10.74 -3.65 23.80
C LYS A 342 12.02 -3.78 24.64
N GLY A 343 11.86 -3.70 25.95
CA GLY A 343 12.97 -3.79 26.92
C GLY A 343 13.52 -2.43 27.37
N SER A 344 13.02 -1.31 26.85
CA SER A 344 13.38 0.01 27.36
C SER A 344 12.75 0.29 28.73
N VAL A 345 13.52 0.89 29.64
CA VAL A 345 13.09 1.22 31.01
C VAL A 345 12.31 2.53 31.13
N ALA A 346 12.39 3.41 30.12
CA ALA A 346 11.66 4.68 30.08
C ALA A 346 11.41 5.11 28.63
N ALA A 347 10.15 5.11 28.20
CA ALA A 347 9.73 5.50 26.87
C ALA A 347 8.57 6.50 26.93
N PHE A 348 8.60 7.51 26.07
CA PHE A 348 7.53 8.48 25.90
C PHE A 348 6.76 8.14 24.63
N THR A 349 5.47 7.88 24.77
CA THR A 349 4.58 7.63 23.64
C THR A 349 3.68 8.83 23.43
N LEU A 350 3.67 9.35 22.21
CA LEU A 350 2.79 10.44 21.80
C LEU A 350 1.93 9.98 20.64
N SER A 351 0.66 10.37 20.65
CA SER A 351 -0.33 9.97 19.65
C SER A 351 -1.02 11.17 19.03
N ARG A 352 -1.25 11.15 17.71
CA ARG A 352 -2.08 12.12 16.99
C ARG A 352 -2.94 11.41 15.96
N VAL A 353 -4.12 11.97 15.70
CA VAL A 353 -4.94 11.61 14.55
C VAL A 353 -4.47 12.42 13.35
N VAL A 354 -4.26 11.74 12.22
CA VAL A 354 -3.82 12.36 10.96
C VAL A 354 -4.67 11.85 9.80
N GLN A 355 -4.61 12.55 8.67
CA GLN A 355 -5.16 12.07 7.40
C GLN A 355 -4.03 11.70 6.43
N ILE A 356 -4.17 10.56 5.75
CA ILE A 356 -3.25 10.14 4.70
C ILE A 356 -4.10 9.82 3.47
N GLY A 357 -4.02 10.67 2.44
CA GLY A 357 -4.86 10.56 1.24
C GLY A 357 -6.36 10.37 1.56
N GLY A 358 -6.87 11.17 2.49
CA GLY A 358 -8.28 11.17 2.93
C GLY A 358 -8.70 10.04 3.87
N VAL A 359 -7.79 9.14 4.24
CA VAL A 359 -8.03 8.04 5.18
C VAL A 359 -7.48 8.41 6.56
N SER A 360 -8.22 8.06 7.61
CA SER A 360 -7.93 8.46 9.00
C SER A 360 -7.00 7.47 9.69
N TYR A 361 -5.90 7.97 10.25
CA TYR A 361 -4.86 7.19 10.91
C TYR A 361 -4.55 7.72 12.32
N ALA A 362 -4.14 6.81 13.20
CA ALA A 362 -3.38 7.16 14.39
C ALA A 362 -1.89 7.07 14.05
N VAL A 363 -1.14 8.12 14.37
CA VAL A 363 0.33 8.07 14.42
C VAL A 363 0.76 8.06 15.86
N ASN A 364 1.56 7.07 16.22
CA ASN A 364 2.23 6.97 17.50
C ASN A 364 3.73 7.15 17.29
N VAL A 365 4.35 8.06 18.03
CA VAL A 365 5.81 8.15 18.13
C VAL A 365 6.21 7.74 19.54
N VAL A 366 7.06 6.71 19.60
CA VAL A 366 7.72 6.27 20.83
C VAL A 366 9.15 6.78 20.78
N TYR A 367 9.58 7.50 21.82
CA TYR A 367 10.96 8.00 21.97
C TYR A 367 11.53 7.57 23.31
N TRP A 368 12.72 6.99 23.30
CA TRP A 368 13.33 6.45 24.53
C TRP A 368 14.85 6.53 24.50
N SER A 369 15.41 6.31 25.69
CA SER A 369 16.85 6.08 25.84
C SER A 369 17.16 4.58 25.85
N ASP A 370 18.01 4.14 24.95
CA ASP A 370 18.54 2.79 24.82
C ASP A 370 19.75 2.58 25.75
N TYR A 371 19.49 2.49 27.05
CA TYR A 371 20.52 2.12 28.02
C TYR A 371 20.80 0.60 28.09
N GLY A 372 20.20 -0.20 27.21
CA GLY A 372 20.18 -1.67 27.32
C GLY A 372 19.38 -2.14 28.55
N PRO A 373 19.17 -3.46 28.72
CA PRO A 373 18.60 -3.99 29.95
C PRO A 373 19.55 -3.67 31.12
N VAL A 374 19.10 -2.85 32.06
CA VAL A 374 19.77 -2.64 33.34
C VAL A 374 19.53 -3.88 34.21
N TYR A 375 20.16 -5.00 33.89
CA TYR A 375 20.33 -6.11 34.82
C TYR A 375 21.81 -6.21 35.18
N GLY A 376 22.22 -5.34 36.10
CA GLY A 376 23.33 -5.60 37.00
C GLY A 376 22.72 -6.02 38.33
N GLY A 377 22.73 -7.33 38.58
CA GLY A 377 22.24 -7.99 39.79
C GLY A 377 22.55 -9.47 39.70
#